data_AF-A0A939JNU9-F1
#
_entry.id   AF-A0A939JNU9-F1
#
_cell.length_a   1.000
_cell.length_b   1.000
_cell.length_c   1.000
_cell.angle_alpha   90.00
_cell.angle_beta   90.00
_cell.angle_gamma   90.00
#
_symmetry.space_group_name_H-M   'P 1'
#
loop_
_entity.id
_entity.type
_entity.pdbx_description
1 polymer ?
#
loop_
_entity_poly.entity_id
_entity_poly.type
_entity_poly.pdbx_seq_one_letter_code
_entity_poly.pdbx_strand_id
1 'polypeptide(L)'
;MGEKGSDMERFAGWVEHLMRERGYDIDSPRGGGRSRLAEDAGVHRAAVTRLLQRRSLPDLETMRALARVLGVGLRDMLIESGKASAEDLPLPGGTPAGRVTPPEAAEMLGIPDSHRRQFVEMTEMILAVSGARPEETRPAPGGVSADRRVWPTSPVRRPPARPARPL
;
A
#
# COMPACT_ATOMS: atom_id res chain seq x y z
N MET A 1 -12.17 -12.98 -23.90
CA MET A 1 -11.18 -13.88 -23.27
C MET A 1 -9.81 -13.21 -23.02
N GLY A 2 -9.68 -11.87 -23.17
CA GLY A 2 -8.39 -11.15 -23.09
C GLY A 2 -8.03 -10.51 -21.73
N GLU A 3 -9.00 -10.34 -20.82
CA GLU A 3 -8.78 -9.63 -19.55
C GLU A 3 -7.88 -10.42 -18.58
N LYS A 4 -8.15 -11.71 -18.38
CA LYS A 4 -7.34 -12.57 -17.49
C LYS A 4 -5.87 -12.68 -17.90
N GLY A 5 -5.58 -12.64 -19.19
CA GLY A 5 -4.20 -12.65 -19.69
C GLY A 5 -3.46 -11.35 -19.38
N SER A 6 -4.16 -10.21 -19.50
CA SER A 6 -3.61 -8.90 -19.16
C SER A 6 -3.36 -8.75 -17.65
N ASP A 7 -4.24 -9.29 -16.80
CA ASP A 7 -4.07 -9.22 -15.35
C ASP A 7 -2.92 -10.08 -14.85
N MET A 8 -2.74 -11.28 -15.43
CA MET A 8 -1.57 -12.11 -15.16
C MET A 8 -0.26 -11.39 -15.54
N GLU A 9 -0.23 -10.77 -16.71
CA GLU A 9 0.95 -10.06 -17.20
C GLU A 9 1.31 -8.89 -16.28
N ARG A 10 0.29 -8.10 -15.88
CA ARG A 10 0.43 -7.00 -14.93
C ARG A 10 0.95 -7.48 -13.58
N PHE A 11 0.33 -8.52 -13.02
CA PHE A 11 0.70 -9.05 -11.72
C PHE A 11 2.12 -9.64 -11.71
N ALA A 12 2.48 -10.41 -12.73
CA ALA A 12 3.83 -10.95 -12.86
C ALA A 12 4.87 -9.83 -12.98
N GLY A 13 4.60 -8.79 -13.77
CA GLY A 13 5.48 -7.62 -13.89
C GLY A 13 5.60 -6.84 -12.57
N TRP A 14 4.51 -6.69 -11.82
CA TRP A 14 4.52 -6.07 -10.50
C TRP A 14 5.36 -6.86 -9.50
N VAL A 15 5.21 -8.19 -9.46
CA VAL A 15 6.05 -9.06 -8.61
C VAL A 15 7.53 -8.96 -9.01
N GLU A 16 7.86 -8.96 -10.30
CA GLU A 16 9.22 -8.77 -10.78
C GLU A 16 9.82 -7.42 -10.34
N HIS A 17 9.02 -6.36 -10.35
CA HIS A 17 9.43 -5.05 -9.84
C HIS A 17 9.75 -5.10 -8.34
N LEU A 18 8.85 -5.63 -7.51
CA LEU A 18 9.08 -5.82 -6.08
C LEU A 18 10.34 -6.65 -5.81
N MET A 19 10.54 -7.72 -6.58
CA MET A 19 11.74 -8.55 -6.47
C MET A 19 13.02 -7.72 -6.69
N ARG A 20 13.06 -6.86 -7.71
CA ARG A 20 14.21 -5.99 -7.97
C ARG A 20 14.43 -4.98 -6.84
N GLU A 21 13.37 -4.37 -6.32
CA GLU A 21 13.47 -3.45 -5.18
C GLU A 21 14.05 -4.11 -3.92
N ARG A 22 13.80 -5.40 -3.74
CA ARG A 22 14.36 -6.20 -2.62
C ARG A 22 15.72 -6.81 -2.92
N GLY A 23 16.32 -6.49 -4.08
CA GLY A 23 17.66 -6.95 -4.44
C GLY A 23 17.73 -8.41 -4.89
N TYR A 24 16.60 -9.00 -5.31
CA TYR A 24 16.62 -10.29 -6.00
C TYR A 24 17.12 -10.10 -7.44
N ASP A 25 18.18 -10.83 -7.81
CA ASP A 25 18.68 -10.87 -9.18
C ASP A 25 17.84 -11.84 -10.04
N ILE A 26 16.78 -11.30 -10.64
CA ILE A 26 15.84 -12.06 -11.47
C ILE A 26 16.24 -12.19 -12.94
N ASP A 27 17.16 -11.34 -13.37
CA ASP A 27 17.66 -11.27 -14.75
C ASP A 27 18.92 -12.16 -14.93
N SER A 28 19.48 -12.68 -13.83
CA SER A 28 20.54 -13.68 -13.87
C SER A 28 20.16 -14.91 -14.73
N PRO A 29 21.02 -15.32 -15.68
CA PRO A 29 20.81 -16.52 -16.50
C PRO A 29 20.63 -17.81 -15.68
N ARG A 30 21.15 -17.83 -14.45
CA ARG A 30 21.09 -19.00 -13.55
C ARG A 30 19.80 -19.05 -12.71
N GLY A 31 18.94 -18.04 -12.81
CA GLY A 31 17.69 -17.99 -12.06
C GLY A 31 17.88 -17.92 -10.54
N GLY A 32 18.98 -17.32 -10.09
CA GLY A 32 19.35 -17.20 -8.67
C GLY A 32 18.28 -16.48 -7.85
N GLY A 33 17.78 -15.34 -8.31
CA GLY A 33 16.75 -14.57 -7.61
C GLY A 33 15.42 -15.32 -7.45
N ARG A 34 15.04 -16.16 -8.43
CA ARG A 34 13.81 -16.98 -8.34
C ARG A 34 13.92 -18.06 -7.28
N SER A 35 15.08 -18.71 -7.20
CA SER A 35 15.35 -19.77 -6.22
C SER A 35 15.42 -19.18 -4.82
N ARG A 36 16.16 -18.07 -4.66
CA ARG A 36 16.27 -17.34 -3.41
C ARG A 36 14.92 -16.84 -2.91
N LEU A 37 14.07 -16.28 -3.77
CA LEU A 37 12.72 -15.88 -3.37
C LEU A 37 11.89 -17.07 -2.88
N ALA A 38 11.96 -18.20 -3.58
CA ALA A 38 11.22 -19.40 -3.18
C ALA A 38 11.68 -19.92 -1.81
N GLU A 39 13.00 -19.93 -1.57
CA GLU A 39 13.61 -20.29 -0.28
C GLU A 39 13.19 -19.32 0.82
N ASP A 40 13.34 -18.00 0.60
CA ASP A 40 12.99 -16.96 1.59
C ASP A 40 11.50 -17.00 1.95
N ALA A 41 10.63 -17.26 0.97
CA ALA A 41 9.19 -17.36 1.18
C ALA A 41 8.75 -18.73 1.73
N GLY A 42 9.62 -19.72 1.73
CA GLY A 42 9.26 -21.10 2.11
C GLY A 42 8.24 -21.73 1.17
N VAL A 43 8.27 -21.37 -0.12
CA VAL A 43 7.34 -21.89 -1.15
C VAL A 43 8.06 -22.70 -2.21
N HIS A 44 7.31 -23.52 -2.94
CA HIS A 44 7.90 -24.33 -3.99
C HIS A 44 8.40 -23.48 -5.16
N ARG A 45 9.66 -23.66 -5.59
CA ARG A 45 10.26 -22.93 -6.72
C ARG A 45 9.41 -22.98 -7.99
N ALA A 46 8.74 -24.11 -8.26
CA ALA A 46 7.86 -24.23 -9.41
C ALA A 46 6.69 -23.23 -9.39
N ALA A 47 6.13 -22.89 -8.23
CA ALA A 47 5.06 -21.90 -8.13
C ALA A 47 5.56 -20.50 -8.54
N VAL A 48 6.72 -20.10 -8.01
CA VAL A 48 7.39 -18.85 -8.38
C VAL A 48 7.72 -18.82 -9.87
N THR A 49 8.31 -19.89 -10.40
CA THR A 49 8.63 -19.98 -11.83
C THR A 49 7.39 -19.85 -12.71
N ARG A 50 6.29 -20.55 -12.39
CA ARG A 50 5.05 -20.46 -13.18
C ARG A 50 4.44 -19.06 -13.15
N LEU A 51 4.45 -18.40 -11.98
CA LEU A 51 4.01 -17.01 -11.85
C LEU A 51 4.82 -16.09 -12.76
N LEU A 52 6.15 -16.11 -12.64
CA LEU A 52 7.03 -15.24 -13.42
C LEU A 52 7.01 -15.55 -14.93
N GLN A 53 6.68 -16.79 -15.30
CA GLN A 53 6.45 -17.18 -16.69
C GLN A 53 5.02 -16.92 -17.18
N ARG A 54 4.18 -16.23 -16.39
CA ARG A 54 2.76 -15.94 -16.69
C ARG A 54 1.93 -17.19 -17.00
N ARG A 55 2.29 -18.35 -16.44
CA ARG A 55 1.59 -19.62 -16.68
C ARG A 55 0.38 -19.81 -15.78
N SER A 56 0.45 -19.35 -14.54
CA SER A 56 -0.63 -19.55 -13.56
C SER A 56 -0.51 -18.57 -12.41
N LEU A 57 -1.66 -18.14 -11.87
CA LEU A 57 -1.71 -17.35 -10.64
C LEU A 57 -1.39 -18.27 -9.45
N PRO A 58 -0.66 -17.76 -8.45
CA PRO A 58 -0.45 -18.47 -7.20
C PRO A 58 -1.77 -18.64 -6.43
N ASP A 59 -1.80 -19.61 -5.52
CA ASP A 59 -2.86 -19.73 -4.51
C ASP A 59 -2.67 -18.71 -3.38
N LEU A 60 -3.66 -18.64 -2.48
CA LEU A 60 -3.66 -17.69 -1.37
C LEU A 60 -2.49 -17.91 -0.39
N GLU A 61 -2.13 -19.16 -0.14
CA GLU A 61 -1.03 -19.48 0.78
C GLU A 61 0.31 -18.98 0.23
N THR A 62 0.57 -19.25 -1.04
CA THR A 62 1.73 -18.76 -1.77
C THR A 62 1.72 -17.23 -1.84
N MET A 63 0.59 -16.60 -2.14
CA MET A 63 0.47 -15.13 -2.13
C MET A 63 0.80 -14.54 -0.76
N ARG A 64 0.31 -15.13 0.33
CA ARG A 64 0.61 -14.68 1.70
C ARG A 64 2.09 -14.80 2.02
N ALA A 65 2.72 -15.91 1.63
CA ALA A 65 4.15 -16.12 1.82
C ALA A 65 4.99 -15.10 1.04
N LEU A 66 4.66 -14.89 -0.24
CA LEU A 66 5.32 -13.90 -1.10
C LEU A 66 5.14 -12.48 -0.58
N ALA A 67 3.92 -12.10 -0.16
CA ALA A 67 3.63 -10.77 0.35
C ALA A 67 4.50 -10.42 1.57
N ARG A 68 4.73 -11.40 2.46
CA ARG A 68 5.59 -11.22 3.64
C ARG A 68 7.05 -10.91 3.25
N VAL A 69 7.61 -11.69 2.34
CA VAL A 69 9.02 -11.54 1.93
C VAL A 69 9.23 -10.32 1.05
N LEU A 70 8.28 -10.08 0.15
CA LEU A 70 8.23 -8.88 -0.68
C LEU A 70 7.67 -7.67 0.08
N GLY A 71 7.45 -7.76 1.40
CA GLY A 71 7.07 -6.68 2.31
C GLY A 71 5.96 -5.78 1.78
N VAL A 72 4.90 -6.40 1.26
CA VAL A 72 3.66 -5.74 0.83
C VAL A 72 2.49 -6.33 1.61
N GLY A 73 1.39 -5.59 1.71
CA GLY A 73 0.18 -6.10 2.34
C GLY A 73 -0.42 -7.27 1.54
N LEU A 74 -0.98 -8.27 2.22
CA LEU A 74 -1.74 -9.33 1.54
C LEU A 74 -2.92 -8.76 0.74
N ARG A 75 -3.51 -7.66 1.22
CA ARG A 75 -4.55 -6.91 0.50
C ARG A 75 -4.05 -6.48 -0.89
N ASP A 76 -2.92 -5.79 -0.95
CA ASP A 76 -2.38 -5.26 -2.20
C ASP A 76 -1.99 -6.41 -3.13
N MET A 77 -1.41 -7.49 -2.58
CA MET A 77 -1.13 -8.72 -3.33
C MET A 77 -2.40 -9.31 -3.98
N LEU A 78 -3.53 -9.34 -3.26
CA LEU A 78 -4.80 -9.85 -3.78
C LEU A 78 -5.40 -8.94 -4.85
N ILE A 79 -5.32 -7.63 -4.66
CA ILE A 79 -5.82 -6.63 -5.60
C ILE A 79 -5.02 -6.65 -6.90
N GLU A 80 -3.69 -6.59 -6.80
CA GLU A 80 -2.80 -6.62 -7.97
C GLU A 80 -2.90 -7.94 -8.75
N SER A 81 -3.22 -9.05 -8.07
CA SER A 81 -3.49 -10.33 -8.74
C SER A 81 -4.86 -10.42 -9.43
N GLY A 82 -5.74 -9.43 -9.23
CA GLY A 82 -7.12 -9.42 -9.70
C GLY A 82 -8.02 -10.43 -8.98
N LYS A 83 -7.58 -11.01 -7.84
CA LYS A 83 -8.39 -11.94 -7.04
C LYS A 83 -9.40 -11.24 -6.12
N ALA A 84 -9.19 -9.96 -5.87
CA ALA A 84 -10.11 -9.10 -5.13
C ALA A 84 -10.05 -7.69 -5.71
N SER A 85 -11.11 -6.92 -5.54
CA SER A 85 -11.10 -5.48 -5.83
C SER A 85 -10.79 -4.68 -4.55
N ALA A 86 -10.52 -3.39 -4.72
CA ALA A 86 -10.29 -2.50 -3.57
C ALA A 86 -11.58 -2.31 -2.75
N GLU A 87 -12.72 -2.41 -3.41
CA GLU A 87 -14.07 -2.33 -2.87
C GLU A 87 -14.42 -3.56 -2.04
N ASP A 88 -13.97 -4.75 -2.47
CA ASP A 88 -14.17 -6.01 -1.72
C ASP A 88 -13.32 -6.06 -0.43
N LEU A 89 -12.21 -5.32 -0.41
CA LEU A 89 -11.26 -5.27 0.70
C LEU A 89 -11.09 -3.82 1.18
N PRO A 90 -12.09 -3.19 1.82
CA PRO A 90 -11.96 -1.83 2.29
C PRO A 90 -10.86 -1.72 3.37
N LEU A 91 -10.08 -0.63 3.36
CA LEU A 91 -9.09 -0.37 4.38
C LEU A 91 -9.80 -0.03 5.71
N PRO A 92 -9.38 -0.63 6.85
CA PRO A 92 -9.91 -0.23 8.15
C PRO A 92 -9.49 1.21 8.44
N GLY A 93 -10.47 2.11 8.59
CA GLY A 93 -10.25 3.54 8.76
C GLY A 93 -10.20 4.35 7.46
N GLY A 94 -10.31 3.71 6.29
CA GLY A 94 -10.67 4.42 5.07
C GLY A 94 -12.06 5.00 5.28
N THR A 95 -12.21 6.32 5.11
CA THR A 95 -13.53 6.94 5.07
C THR A 95 -14.38 6.10 4.11
N PRO A 96 -15.51 5.51 4.56
CA PRO A 96 -16.47 4.99 3.62
C PRO A 96 -16.72 6.08 2.56
N ALA A 97 -16.96 5.68 1.31
CA ALA A 97 -17.43 6.63 0.31
C ALA A 97 -18.72 7.26 0.88
N GLY A 98 -18.59 8.48 1.40
CA GLY A 98 -19.57 9.10 2.30
C GLY A 98 -19.14 9.02 3.78
N ARG A 99 -18.88 10.18 4.40
CA ARG A 99 -18.82 10.28 5.87
C ARG A 99 -20.19 9.87 6.41
N VAL A 100 -20.32 8.62 6.86
CA VAL A 100 -21.55 8.13 7.48
C VAL A 100 -21.72 8.82 8.82
N THR A 101 -22.84 9.50 8.99
CA THR A 101 -23.19 10.15 10.26
C THR A 101 -23.53 9.10 11.33
N PRO A 102 -23.35 9.37 12.63
CA PRO A 102 -23.73 8.43 13.67
C PRO A 102 -25.19 7.91 13.58
N PRO A 103 -26.20 8.71 13.18
CA PRO A 103 -27.55 8.20 12.91
C PRO A 103 -27.62 7.20 11.76
N GLU A 104 -26.97 7.49 10.63
CA GLU A 104 -26.91 6.58 9.47
C GLU A 104 -26.17 5.29 9.83
N ALA A 105 -25.11 5.38 10.62
CA ALA A 105 -24.38 4.21 11.12
C ALA A 105 -25.29 3.32 12.00
N ALA A 106 -26.14 3.92 12.84
CA ALA A 106 -27.10 3.17 13.64
C ALA A 106 -28.14 2.42 12.78
N GLU A 107 -28.56 2.99 11.65
CA GLU A 107 -29.42 2.30 10.68
C GLU A 107 -28.71 1.14 10.01
N MET A 108 -27.50 1.37 9.50
CA MET A 108 -26.71 0.34 8.82
C MET A 108 -26.36 -0.84 9.74
N LEU A 109 -26.11 -0.57 11.01
CA LEU A 109 -25.80 -1.60 12.02
C LEU A 109 -27.05 -2.29 12.58
N GLY A 110 -28.26 -1.87 12.18
CA GLY A 110 -29.51 -2.46 12.67
C GLY A 110 -29.74 -2.22 14.17
N ILE A 111 -29.29 -1.08 14.70
CA ILE A 111 -29.49 -0.74 16.12
C ILE A 111 -31.00 -0.57 16.39
N PRO A 112 -31.57 -1.28 17.39
CA PRO A 112 -32.97 -1.14 17.75
C PRO A 112 -33.33 0.31 18.11
N ASP A 113 -34.54 0.75 17.78
CA ASP A 113 -34.98 2.14 18.04
C ASP A 113 -34.90 2.54 19.52
N SER A 114 -35.05 1.58 20.43
CA SER A 114 -34.87 1.79 21.86
C SER A 114 -33.45 2.22 22.24
N HIS A 115 -32.43 1.81 21.47
CA HIS A 115 -31.01 2.07 21.73
C HIS A 115 -30.39 3.07 20.75
N ARG A 116 -31.11 3.46 19.69
CA ARG A 116 -30.62 4.34 18.63
C ARG A 116 -30.11 5.68 19.17
N ARG A 117 -30.83 6.31 20.10
CA ARG A 117 -30.41 7.57 20.74
C ARG A 117 -29.10 7.42 21.51
N GLN A 118 -29.01 6.39 22.36
CA GLN A 118 -27.82 6.15 23.18
C GLN A 118 -26.58 5.88 22.32
N PHE A 119 -26.75 5.11 21.22
CA PHE A 119 -25.67 4.87 20.26
C PHE A 119 -25.15 6.18 19.63
N VAL A 120 -26.07 7.03 19.15
CA VAL A 120 -25.72 8.32 18.52
C VAL A 120 -24.97 9.21 19.51
N GLU A 121 -25.52 9.42 20.71
CA GLU A 121 -24.90 10.29 21.72
C GLU A 121 -23.51 9.81 22.14
N MET A 122 -23.33 8.50 22.40
CA MET A 122 -22.03 7.94 22.77
C MET A 122 -21.01 8.08 21.63
N THR A 123 -21.44 7.86 20.40
CA THR A 123 -20.58 7.96 19.22
C THR A 123 -20.16 9.42 18.97
N GLU A 124 -21.09 10.37 19.08
CA GLU A 124 -20.81 11.79 18.98
C GLU A 124 -19.85 12.27 20.07
N MET A 125 -20.04 11.81 21.32
CA MET A 125 -19.11 12.09 22.42
C MET A 125 -17.71 11.56 22.11
N ILE A 126 -17.57 10.32 21.63
CA ILE A 126 -16.27 9.72 21.27
C ILE A 126 -15.61 10.51 20.13
N LEU A 127 -16.36 10.92 19.12
CA LEU A 127 -15.84 11.69 17.98
C LEU A 127 -15.38 13.09 18.41
N ALA A 128 -16.15 13.75 19.29
CA ALA A 128 -15.81 15.06 19.86
C ALA A 128 -14.55 15.00 20.73
N VAL A 129 -14.42 13.97 21.57
CA VAL A 129 -13.26 13.76 22.46
C VAL A 129 -12.02 13.33 21.69
N SER A 130 -12.16 12.50 20.66
CA SER A 130 -11.05 11.98 19.86
C SER A 130 -10.43 13.02 18.91
N GLY A 131 -10.96 14.25 18.88
CA GLY A 131 -10.43 15.30 18.02
C GLY A 131 -10.63 15.04 16.53
N ALA A 132 -11.59 14.19 16.16
CA ALA A 132 -12.09 14.08 14.79
C ALA A 132 -12.90 15.33 14.45
N ARG A 133 -12.23 16.50 14.41
CA ARG A 133 -12.85 17.69 13.85
C ARG A 133 -13.11 17.39 12.37
N PRO A 134 -14.30 17.69 11.85
CA PRO A 134 -14.44 17.82 10.42
C PRO A 134 -13.42 18.89 10.01
N GLU A 135 -12.44 18.48 9.20
CA GLU A 135 -11.59 19.42 8.48
C GLU A 135 -12.54 20.28 7.65
N GLU A 136 -12.86 21.44 8.20
CA GLU A 136 -13.57 22.52 7.58
C GLU A 136 -12.75 22.90 6.36
N THR A 137 -13.30 22.61 5.18
CA THR A 137 -12.78 23.01 3.88
C THR A 137 -12.34 24.46 3.98
N ARG A 138 -11.03 24.71 4.07
CA ARG A 138 -10.51 26.06 3.88
C ARG A 138 -10.88 26.47 2.45
N PRO A 139 -11.62 27.57 2.25
CA PRO A 139 -11.76 28.12 0.93
C PRO A 139 -10.37 28.52 0.45
N ALA A 140 -10.03 28.07 -0.76
CA ALA A 140 -8.79 28.42 -1.43
C ALA A 140 -8.60 29.94 -1.44
N PRO A 141 -7.43 30.48 -1.03
CA PRO A 141 -7.15 31.87 -1.30
C PRO A 141 -6.96 32.01 -2.82
N GLY A 142 -7.93 32.68 -3.44
CA GLY A 142 -7.89 33.13 -4.82
C GLY A 142 -6.59 33.87 -5.10
N GLY A 143 -6.02 33.59 -6.27
CA GLY A 143 -4.69 34.04 -6.65
C GLY A 143 -4.53 35.55 -6.79
N VAL A 144 -3.30 35.99 -6.55
CA VAL A 144 -2.72 37.19 -7.18
C VAL A 144 -1.28 36.85 -7.59
N SER A 145 -1.10 36.83 -8.92
CA SER A 145 0.03 37.30 -9.72
C SER A 145 1.43 37.45 -9.10
N ALA A 146 2.38 36.81 -9.79
CA ALA A 146 3.73 37.28 -10.12
C ALA A 146 4.62 37.86 -9.00
N ASP A 147 5.64 37.10 -8.60
CA ASP A 147 7.00 37.66 -8.61
C ASP A 147 8.05 36.56 -8.75
N ARG A 148 9.00 36.79 -9.66
CA ARG A 148 10.22 35.97 -9.81
C ARG A 148 11.07 36.18 -8.57
N ARG A 149 11.42 35.11 -7.85
CA ARG A 149 12.64 35.12 -7.03
C ARG A 149 13.38 33.79 -7.09
N VAL A 150 14.53 33.90 -7.73
CA VAL A 150 15.70 33.01 -7.80
C VAL A 150 15.95 32.27 -6.47
N TRP A 151 16.17 30.95 -6.56
CA TRP A 151 16.67 30.13 -5.45
C TRP A 151 18.21 30.15 -5.47
N PRO A 152 18.90 30.63 -4.42
CA PRO A 152 20.35 30.45 -4.33
C PRO A 152 20.68 29.02 -3.89
N THR A 153 21.55 28.36 -4.65
CA THR A 153 22.15 27.07 -4.34
C THR A 153 22.97 27.17 -3.04
N SER A 154 22.68 26.30 -2.08
CA SER A 154 23.54 26.13 -0.90
C SER A 154 24.74 25.25 -1.27
N PRO A 155 25.99 25.63 -0.94
CA PRO A 155 27.17 24.86 -1.26
C PRO A 155 27.40 23.72 -0.25
N VAL A 156 27.81 22.57 -0.80
CA VAL A 156 28.27 21.37 -0.09
C VAL A 156 29.44 21.72 0.84
N ARG A 157 29.30 21.43 2.14
CA ARG A 157 30.40 21.47 3.11
C ARG A 157 31.36 20.30 2.84
N ARG A 158 32.64 20.61 2.58
CA ARG A 158 33.76 19.65 2.61
C ARG A 158 34.04 19.19 4.04
N PRO A 159 34.43 17.93 4.27
CA PRO A 159 34.93 17.47 5.57
C PRO A 159 36.37 17.97 5.82
N PRO A 160 36.78 18.16 7.09
CA PRO A 160 38.13 18.62 7.45
C PRO A 160 39.20 17.53 7.28
N ALA A 161 40.41 17.97 6.94
CA ALA A 161 41.60 17.15 6.76
C ALA A 161 42.09 16.54 8.09
N ARG A 162 42.55 15.29 8.04
CA ARG A 162 43.21 14.59 9.15
C ARG A 162 44.60 15.19 9.41
N PRO A 163 45.00 15.46 10.67
CA PRO A 163 46.37 15.83 10.97
C PRO A 163 47.32 14.62 10.89
N ALA A 164 48.54 14.89 10.41
CA ALA A 164 49.63 13.94 10.28
C ALA A 164 50.17 13.48 11.65
N ARG A 165 50.54 12.19 11.74
CA ARG A 165 51.28 11.62 12.87
C ARG A 165 52.76 12.04 12.79
N PRO A 166 53.38 12.51 13.88
CA PRO A 166 54.84 12.57 13.96
C PRO A 166 55.43 11.18 14.27
N LEU A 167 56.69 11.01 13.86
CA LEU A 167 57.52 9.81 13.88
C LEU A 167 57.83 9.31 15.29
#